data_AF-A0A060HTV7-F1
#
_entry.id   AF-A0A060HTV7-F1
#
_cell.length_a   1.000
_cell.length_b   1.000
_cell.length_c   1.000
_cell.angle_alpha   90.00
_cell.angle_beta   90.00
_cell.angle_gamma   90.00
#
_symmetry.space_group_name_H-M   'P 1'
#
loop_
_entity.id
_entity.type
_entity.pdbx_description
1 polymer ?
#
loop_
_entity_poly.entity_id
_entity_poly.type
_entity_poly.pdbx_seq_one_letter_code
_entity_poly.pdbx_strand_id
1 'polypeptide(L)'
;MKFRILGVVALSFAVAGCTHTAPDGRPLVQHFFRNLVMNGCGFQMTWESAKKATDTFKPVIPTDRERLTDRGLMRAAIAVCGKAPSGRKSKAIEVEVPDSGGVLRKIVVERE
;
A
#
# COMPACT_ATOMS: atom_id res chain seq x y z
N MET A 1 -27.79 -23.79 -50.70
CA MET A 1 -27.87 -22.56 -49.88
C MET A 1 -26.87 -22.67 -48.74
N LYS A 2 -26.01 -21.66 -48.56
CA LYS A 2 -24.91 -21.62 -47.57
C LYS A 2 -25.40 -20.85 -46.33
N PHE A 3 -25.41 -21.49 -45.17
CA PHE A 3 -25.51 -20.79 -43.89
C PHE A 3 -24.29 -21.16 -43.03
N ARG A 4 -23.38 -20.20 -42.88
CA ARG A 4 -22.33 -20.21 -41.87
C ARG A 4 -22.33 -18.82 -41.23
N ILE A 5 -23.03 -18.68 -40.11
CA ILE A 5 -22.86 -17.54 -39.22
C ILE A 5 -22.17 -18.08 -37.98
N LEU A 6 -20.84 -18.04 -38.01
CA LEU A 6 -20.02 -18.19 -36.81
C LEU A 6 -20.12 -16.87 -36.05
N GLY A 7 -21.12 -16.79 -35.16
CA GLY A 7 -21.25 -15.69 -34.21
C GLY A 7 -20.15 -15.81 -33.15
N VAL A 8 -19.05 -15.08 -33.34
CA VAL A 8 -18.05 -14.88 -32.29
C VAL A 8 -18.62 -13.83 -31.33
N VAL A 9 -19.15 -14.28 -30.20
CA VAL A 9 -19.48 -13.39 -29.08
C VAL A 9 -18.17 -13.13 -28.33
N ALA A 10 -17.55 -11.98 -28.62
CA ALA A 10 -16.44 -11.48 -27.82
C ALA A 10 -16.99 -11.03 -26.46
N LEU A 11 -16.84 -11.86 -25.43
CA LEU A 11 -17.03 -11.43 -24.04
C LEU A 11 -15.86 -10.51 -23.67
N SER A 12 -16.07 -9.20 -23.78
CA SER A 12 -15.18 -8.21 -23.19
C SER A 12 -15.32 -8.27 -21.67
N PHE A 13 -14.36 -8.90 -21.00
CA PHE A 13 -14.20 -8.77 -19.56
C PHE A 13 -13.74 -7.34 -19.26
N ALA A 14 -14.71 -6.46 -19.00
CA ALA A 14 -14.42 -5.25 -18.25
C ALA A 14 -14.01 -5.71 -16.85
N VAL A 15 -12.71 -5.82 -16.60
CA VAL A 15 -12.18 -5.96 -15.24
C VAL A 15 -12.46 -4.63 -14.57
N ALA A 16 -13.66 -4.49 -14.02
CA ALA A 16 -13.95 -3.47 -13.02
C ALA A 16 -13.10 -3.85 -11.80
N GLY A 17 -11.83 -3.45 -11.83
CA GLY A 17 -10.94 -3.59 -10.69
C GLY A 17 -11.52 -2.74 -9.59
N CYS A 18 -12.18 -3.38 -8.62
CA CYS A 18 -12.63 -2.74 -7.39
C CYS A 18 -11.39 -2.24 -6.66
N THR A 19 -10.91 -1.05 -7.00
CA THR A 19 -9.90 -0.35 -6.20
C THR A 19 -10.57 -0.04 -4.88
N HIS A 20 -10.28 -0.84 -3.85
CA HIS A 20 -10.79 -0.60 -2.51
C HIS A 20 -10.33 0.79 -2.07
N THR A 21 -11.28 1.71 -1.92
CA THR A 21 -11.07 3.06 -1.40
C THR A 21 -11.53 3.12 0.06
N ALA A 22 -10.81 3.88 0.87
CA ALA A 22 -11.20 4.21 2.23
C ALA A 22 -12.35 5.25 2.22
N PRO A 23 -13.03 5.49 3.36
CA PRO A 23 -14.16 6.43 3.45
C PRO A 23 -13.84 7.87 3.03
N ASP A 24 -12.55 8.23 3.01
CA ASP A 24 -12.02 9.53 2.57
C ASP A 24 -11.70 9.59 1.06
N GLY A 25 -12.05 8.54 0.30
CA GLY A 25 -11.83 8.42 -1.14
C GLY A 25 -10.38 8.07 -1.53
N ARG A 26 -9.48 7.85 -0.57
CA ARG A 26 -8.09 7.46 -0.84
C ARG A 26 -7.95 5.95 -0.99
N PRO A 27 -6.91 5.44 -1.69
CA PRO A 27 -6.66 4.00 -1.75
C PRO A 27 -6.54 3.39 -0.36
N LEU A 28 -7.26 2.29 -0.10
CA LEU A 28 -7.38 1.66 1.22
C LEU A 28 -6.02 1.35 1.86
N VAL A 29 -5.05 0.96 1.04
CA VAL A 29 -3.68 0.62 1.48
C VAL A 29 -2.94 1.82 2.05
N GLN A 30 -3.03 2.98 1.40
CA GLN A 30 -2.36 4.20 1.84
C GLN A 30 -2.93 4.66 3.18
N HIS A 31 -4.27 4.66 3.27
CA HIS A 31 -4.98 4.97 4.49
C HIS A 31 -4.59 4.01 5.61
N PHE A 32 -4.57 2.70 5.33
CA PHE A 32 -4.20 1.69 6.31
C PHE A 32 -2.76 1.85 6.81
N PHE A 33 -1.78 2.04 5.92
CA PHE A 33 -0.39 2.24 6.30
C PHE A 33 -0.19 3.46 7.19
N ARG A 34 -0.76 4.60 6.78
CA ARG A 34 -0.72 5.86 7.55
C ARG A 34 -1.34 5.67 8.93
N ASN A 35 -2.51 5.04 9.00
CA ASN A 35 -3.20 4.78 10.26
C ASN A 35 -2.42 3.79 11.16
N LEU A 36 -1.80 2.76 10.58
CA LEU A 36 -1.03 1.77 11.32
C LEU A 36 0.21 2.39 11.98
N VAL A 37 0.92 3.27 11.27
CA VAL A 37 2.09 3.98 11.83
C VAL A 37 1.65 5.03 12.85
N MET A 38 0.55 5.75 12.60
CA MET A 38 0.00 6.71 13.56
C MET A 38 -0.43 6.01 14.86
N ASN A 39 -1.17 4.91 14.77
CA ASN A 39 -1.63 4.17 15.95
C ASN A 39 -0.50 3.39 16.64
N GLY A 40 0.50 2.93 15.88
CA GLY A 40 1.61 2.15 16.41
C GLY A 40 2.65 2.98 17.16
N CYS A 41 2.92 4.21 16.72
CA CYS A 41 3.99 5.03 17.31
C CYS A 41 3.74 6.54 17.31
N GLY A 42 2.53 7.01 17.00
CA GLY A 42 2.19 8.44 17.00
C GLY A 42 2.89 9.25 15.91
N PHE A 43 3.42 8.59 14.88
CA PHE A 43 4.04 9.28 13.75
C PHE A 43 2.97 9.59 12.69
N GLN A 44 2.51 10.85 12.69
CA GLN A 44 1.56 11.35 11.71
C GLN A 44 2.28 11.64 10.38
N MET A 45 2.31 10.66 9.47
CA MET A 45 2.96 10.85 8.17
C MET A 45 2.09 11.64 7.19
N THR A 46 2.74 12.30 6.23
CA THR A 46 2.05 12.92 5.08
C THR A 46 1.43 11.87 4.16
N TRP A 47 0.38 12.26 3.43
CA TRP A 47 -0.27 11.38 2.45
C TRP A 47 0.65 11.04 1.27
N GLU A 48 1.48 11.99 0.86
CA GLU A 48 2.49 11.82 -0.19
C GLU A 48 3.51 10.76 0.21
N SER A 49 3.93 10.78 1.48
CA SER A 49 4.83 9.78 2.06
C SER A 49 4.17 8.41 2.15
N ALA A 50 2.91 8.36 2.59
CA ALA A 50 2.13 7.12 2.63
C ALA A 50 2.01 6.50 1.23
N LYS A 51 1.66 7.32 0.23
CA LYS A 51 1.59 6.91 -1.18
C LYS A 51 2.94 6.39 -1.68
N LYS A 52 4.02 7.15 -1.47
CA LYS A 52 5.36 6.74 -1.91
C LYS A 52 5.80 5.44 -1.26
N ALA A 53 5.51 5.25 0.03
CA ALA A 53 5.78 4.00 0.72
C ALA A 53 4.99 2.83 0.11
N THR A 54 3.67 2.97 -0.06
CA THR A 54 2.86 1.91 -0.66
C THR A 54 3.23 1.61 -2.11
N ASP A 55 3.59 2.63 -2.90
CA ASP A 55 4.01 2.45 -4.30
C ASP A 55 5.38 1.75 -4.38
N THR A 56 6.25 1.98 -3.40
CA THR A 56 7.57 1.34 -3.32
C THR A 56 7.47 -0.12 -2.91
N PHE A 57 6.63 -0.43 -1.91
CA PHE A 57 6.47 -1.79 -1.40
C PHE A 57 5.47 -2.62 -2.20
N LYS A 58 4.67 -1.97 -3.08
CA LYS A 58 3.62 -2.58 -3.92
C LYS A 58 2.88 -3.70 -3.19
N PRO A 59 2.24 -3.38 -2.05
CA PRO A 59 1.68 -4.41 -1.20
C PRO A 59 0.65 -5.19 -2.00
N VAL A 60 0.78 -6.51 -1.98
CA VAL A 60 -0.21 -7.38 -2.58
C VAL A 60 -1.42 -7.30 -1.67
N ILE A 61 -2.47 -6.61 -2.11
CA ILE A 61 -3.77 -6.61 -1.43
C ILE A 61 -4.40 -7.95 -1.79
N PRO A 62 -4.55 -8.90 -0.85
CA PRO A 62 -5.31 -10.10 -1.14
C PRO A 62 -6.77 -9.68 -1.31
N THR A 63 -7.34 -9.99 -2.46
CA THR A 63 -8.80 -10.00 -2.62
C THR A 63 -9.33 -11.14 -1.76
N ASP A 64 -10.12 -10.77 -0.75
CA ASP A 64 -10.83 -11.63 0.18
C ASP A 64 -10.01 -12.29 1.31
N ARG A 65 -10.30 -11.82 2.54
CA ARG A 65 -10.06 -12.46 3.84
C ARG A 65 -8.63 -12.74 4.31
N GLU A 66 -7.62 -12.74 3.46
CA GLU A 66 -6.25 -12.73 3.94
C GLU A 66 -5.95 -11.31 4.43
N ARG A 67 -5.80 -11.18 5.75
CA ARG A 67 -5.41 -9.92 6.41
C ARG A 67 -4.34 -9.23 5.56
N LEU A 68 -4.42 -7.90 5.46
CA LEU A 68 -3.39 -7.00 4.92
C LEU A 68 -2.06 -7.18 5.68
N THR A 69 -1.42 -8.33 5.52
CA THR A 69 -0.14 -8.74 6.08
C THR A 69 0.89 -8.73 4.97
N ASP A 70 0.89 -7.68 4.15
CA ASP A 70 2.01 -7.43 3.28
C ASP A 70 3.24 -7.23 4.17
N ARG A 71 4.15 -8.22 4.15
CA ARG A 71 5.28 -8.26 5.07
C ARG A 71 6.19 -7.06 4.86
N GLY A 72 6.31 -6.59 3.61
CA GLY A 72 7.07 -5.38 3.29
C GLY A 72 6.51 -4.15 3.99
N LEU A 73 5.21 -3.90 3.83
CA LEU A 73 4.53 -2.75 4.42
C LEU A 73 4.53 -2.80 5.96
N MET A 74 4.30 -3.99 6.55
CA MET A 74 4.36 -4.18 8.00
C MET A 74 5.79 -3.96 8.55
N ARG A 75 6.81 -4.50 7.88
CA ARG A 75 8.21 -4.25 8.25
C ARG A 75 8.56 -2.77 8.14
N ALA A 76 8.09 -2.10 7.10
CA ALA A 76 8.30 -0.66 6.92
C ALA A 76 7.69 0.12 8.08
N ALA A 77 6.46 -0.20 8.48
CA ALA A 77 5.82 0.45 9.61
C ALA A 77 6.57 0.19 10.94
N ILE A 78 6.99 -1.04 11.19
CA ILE A 78 7.81 -1.38 12.37
C ILE A 78 9.12 -0.61 12.35
N ALA A 79 9.79 -0.50 11.20
CA ALA A 79 11.04 0.25 11.07
C ALA A 79 10.84 1.75 11.29
N VAL A 80 9.73 2.32 10.79
CA VAL A 80 9.37 3.72 11.05
C VAL A 80 9.13 3.90 12.55
N CYS A 81 8.36 3.02 13.17
CA CYS A 81 8.09 3.05 14.59
C CYS A 81 9.27 2.70 15.48
N GLY A 82 10.31 2.06 14.97
CA GLY A 82 11.60 1.87 15.64
C GLY A 82 12.51 3.10 15.56
N LYS A 83 12.33 3.95 14.54
CA LYS A 83 13.06 5.23 14.38
C LYS A 83 12.29 6.44 14.94
N ALA A 84 10.97 6.33 15.11
CA ALA A 84 10.12 7.33 15.77
C ALA A 84 10.29 7.49 17.30
N PRO A 85 10.67 6.47 18.12
CA PRO A 85 10.66 6.58 19.57
C PRO A 85 11.87 7.36 20.11
N SER A 86 12.85 7.68 19.26
CA SER A 86 13.99 8.50 19.64
C SER A 86 13.63 9.99 19.67
N GLY A 87 12.60 10.40 20.42
CA GLY A 87 12.33 11.78 20.89
C GLY A 87 12.39 12.93 19.89
N ARG A 88 12.46 12.67 18.58
CA ARG A 88 12.82 13.66 17.58
C ARG A 88 11.58 14.14 16.86
N LYS A 89 11.44 15.46 16.88
CA LYS A 89 10.68 16.30 15.93
C LYS A 89 11.18 16.16 14.47
N SER A 90 11.79 15.02 14.11
CA SER A 90 12.29 14.78 12.78
C SER A 90 11.13 14.87 11.81
N LYS A 91 11.20 15.87 10.93
CA LYS A 91 10.24 16.07 9.85
C LYS A 91 10.25 14.92 8.86
N ALA A 92 11.33 14.14 8.80
CA ALA A 92 11.44 12.96 7.95
C ALA A 92 12.17 11.81 8.66
N ILE A 93 11.74 10.59 8.37
CA ILE A 93 12.35 9.34 8.81
C ILE A 93 12.67 8.53 7.56
N GLU A 94 13.94 8.19 7.41
CA GLU A 94 14.37 7.26 6.37
C GLU A 94 14.38 5.84 6.93
N VAL A 95 13.80 4.87 6.24
CA VAL A 95 13.90 3.45 6.58
C VAL A 95 14.27 2.63 5.35
N GLU A 96 15.00 1.55 5.58
CA GLU A 96 15.37 0.58 4.56
C GLU A 96 14.93 -0.80 5.06
N VAL A 97 14.02 -1.43 4.32
CA VAL A 97 13.48 -2.75 4.67
C VAL A 97 13.24 -3.57 3.40
N PRO A 98 13.31 -4.91 3.49
CA PRO A 98 12.98 -5.76 2.36
C PRO A 98 11.48 -5.71 2.05
N ASP A 99 11.15 -5.53 0.76
CA ASP A 99 9.80 -5.66 0.24
C ASP A 99 9.30 -7.11 0.31
N SER A 100 8.07 -7.34 -0.14
CA SER A 100 7.46 -8.67 -0.13
C SER A 100 8.18 -9.67 -1.06
N GLY A 101 8.95 -9.19 -2.03
CA GLY A 101 9.86 -10.01 -2.85
C GLY A 101 11.25 -10.21 -2.24
N GLY A 102 11.50 -9.68 -1.04
CA GLY A 102 12.79 -9.77 -0.35
C GLY A 102 13.83 -8.74 -0.81
N VAL A 103 13.47 -7.81 -1.70
CA VAL A 103 14.38 -6.79 -2.21
C VAL A 103 14.43 -5.63 -1.22
N LEU A 104 15.63 -5.24 -0.78
CA LEU A 104 15.81 -4.07 0.08
C LEU A 104 15.31 -2.80 -0.63
N ARG A 105 14.34 -2.14 -0.02
CA ARG A 105 13.80 -0.85 -0.48
C ARG A 105 14.00 0.20 0.58
N LYS A 106 14.48 1.36 0.14
CA LYS A 106 14.63 2.55 0.96
C LYS A 106 13.48 3.51 0.70
N ILE A 107 12.87 3.99 1.77
CA ILE A 107 11.83 5.02 1.74
C ILE A 107 12.18 6.13 2.73
N VAL A 108 11.71 7.33 2.42
CA VAL A 108 11.73 8.47 3.34
C VAL A 108 10.28 8.83 3.59
N VAL A 109 9.86 8.82 4.85
CA VAL A 109 8.53 9.23 5.28
C VAL A 109 8.60 10.54 6.00
N GLU A 110 7.82 11.50 5.54
CA GLU A 110 7.71 12.82 6.13
C GLU A 110 6.55 12.88 7.10
N ARG A 111 6.70 13.70 8.14
CA ARG A 111 5.66 14.01 9.11
C ARG A 111 4.82 15.18 8.60
N GLU A 112 3.52 15.11 8.83
CA GLU A 112 2.55 16.19 8.61
C GLU A 112 2.76 17.37 9.57
#